data_AF-A0A970QFR2-F1
#
_entry.id   AF-A0A970QFR2-F1
#
_cell.length_a   1.000
_cell.length_b   1.000
_cell.length_c   1.000
_cell.angle_alpha   90.00
_cell.angle_beta   90.00
_cell.angle_gamma   90.00
#
_symmetry.space_group_name_H-M   'P 1'
#
loop_
_entity.id
_entity.type
_entity.pdbx_description
1 polymer ?
#
loop_
_entity_poly.entity_id
_entity_poly.type
_entity_poly.pdbx_seq_one_letter_code
_entity_poly.pdbx_strand_id
1 'polypeptide(L)'
;MAWFLAELLSDHFRLINILSYHTVRAGGAAFTAFFLCVLLGPKVIARLRQQKIGQYIRQDHVENLHQIHKGKAGTPTMGGILILASMLISLFIWGRFSNRMLWIALLVVLFMGAVGFVDDYIKIKRKHNTGLSARAKFTGQILTGLLLGIYLVNSPITVGASFIYPRDIEDWDALEGGLIEASQDETRSARAKLWNLFPEGTRALLLAEQQQEDITEENRSTVLMGLNSVLRDKSLYEAALWPEAAFNPELTDLLQRGIQSLNERETVRLNRLLVESIFPDAIAASMTNLHTSLGIPGLKEVFFPLGIFYIFFVILVIVSITNAVNLTDGLDGLAGGISIVSILAFSGVAYIVSRADWSHYLFLTYVPEASELFVFGGALLGAGMGFLWFNCHPAEIFMGDTGSLALGGAIGALALLTKQELLLPLVSGMFVLEALSVVIQVISFKLTGKRVFRMAPLHHHFELCGWVETKVTMRFWIVALLFALLSLGTLKLR
;
A
#
# COMPACT_ATOMS: atom_id res chain seq x y z
N MET A 1 -12.28 13.23 10.67
CA MET A 1 -12.97 14.41 11.24
C MET A 1 -12.22 15.72 11.00
N ALA A 2 -10.91 15.76 11.27
CA ALA A 2 -10.05 16.94 11.07
C ALA A 2 -10.06 17.48 9.63
N TRP A 3 -10.09 16.59 8.62
CA TRP A 3 -10.19 17.00 7.20
C TRP A 3 -11.50 17.75 6.90
N PHE A 4 -12.65 17.23 7.35
CA PHE A 4 -13.95 17.89 7.16
C PHE A 4 -14.04 19.23 7.90
N LEU A 5 -13.44 19.32 9.09
CA LEU A 5 -13.34 20.60 9.81
C LEU A 5 -12.48 21.62 9.05
N ALA A 6 -11.40 21.16 8.41
CA ALA A 6 -10.57 22.01 7.58
C ALA A 6 -11.34 22.55 6.37
N GLU A 7 -12.06 21.67 5.68
CA GLU A 7 -12.89 22.02 4.52
C GLU A 7 -14.00 23.02 4.87
N LEU A 8 -14.64 22.88 6.03
CA LEU A 8 -15.73 23.77 6.46
C LEU A 8 -15.24 25.16 6.92
N LEU A 9 -14.04 25.24 7.51
CA LEU A 9 -13.57 26.43 8.21
C LEU A 9 -12.41 27.15 7.52
N SER A 10 -11.83 26.58 6.46
CA SER A 10 -10.68 27.18 5.75
C SER A 10 -10.95 28.58 5.21
N ASP A 11 -12.19 28.85 4.82
CA ASP A 11 -12.60 30.15 4.27
C ASP A 11 -12.59 31.25 5.33
N HIS A 12 -12.75 30.88 6.60
CA HIS A 12 -12.79 31.80 7.74
C HIS A 12 -11.44 31.86 8.47
N PHE A 13 -10.70 30.75 8.53
CA PHE A 13 -9.43 30.65 9.25
C PHE A 13 -8.38 29.93 8.41
N ARG A 14 -7.52 30.70 7.73
CA ARG A 14 -6.44 30.17 6.89
C ARG A 14 -5.51 29.18 7.61
N LEU A 15 -5.34 29.33 8.93
CA LEU A 15 -4.53 28.42 9.76
C LEU A 15 -5.10 26.99 9.82
N ILE A 16 -6.42 26.80 9.73
CA ILE A 16 -7.05 25.48 9.82
C ILE A 16 -6.79 24.65 8.55
N ASN A 17 -6.50 25.32 7.41
CA ASN A 17 -6.11 24.64 6.18
C ASN A 17 -4.85 23.77 6.36
N ILE A 18 -4.02 23.99 7.39
CA ILE A 18 -2.89 23.10 7.69
C ILE A 18 -3.33 21.64 7.92
N LEU A 19 -4.58 21.42 8.36
CA LEU A 19 -5.17 20.11 8.59
C LEU A 19 -5.60 19.39 7.30
N SER A 20 -5.54 20.04 6.14
CA SER A 20 -5.82 19.40 4.84
C SER A 20 -4.60 18.64 4.30
N TYR A 21 -3.37 19.07 4.65
CA TYR A 21 -2.13 18.47 4.17
C TYR A 21 -1.91 17.06 4.68
N HIS A 22 -1.62 16.13 3.76
CA HIS A 22 -1.41 14.71 4.09
C HIS A 22 -0.26 14.47 5.08
N THR A 23 0.83 15.24 5.00
CA THR A 23 1.97 15.15 5.91
C THR A 23 1.61 15.52 7.34
N VAL A 24 0.87 16.62 7.51
CA VAL A 24 0.38 17.08 8.82
C VAL A 24 -0.60 16.06 9.40
N ARG A 25 -1.52 15.54 8.59
CA ARG A 25 -2.48 14.52 9.02
C ARG A 25 -1.82 13.21 9.38
N ALA A 26 -0.82 12.75 8.62
CA ALA A 26 -0.09 11.52 8.92
C ALA A 26 0.74 11.66 10.21
N GLY A 27 1.44 12.79 10.39
CA GLY A 27 2.17 13.09 11.62
C GLY A 27 1.25 13.23 12.83
N GLY A 28 0.12 13.93 12.67
CA GLY A 28 -0.94 14.02 13.66
C GLY A 28 -1.50 12.66 14.05
N ALA A 29 -1.78 11.80 13.06
CA ALA A 29 -2.27 10.45 13.28
C ALA A 29 -1.27 9.56 14.03
N ALA A 30 0.02 9.67 13.70
CA ALA A 30 1.08 8.97 14.42
C ALA A 30 1.16 9.44 15.88
N PHE A 31 1.19 10.76 16.10
CA PHE A 31 1.28 11.34 17.44
C PHE A 31 0.07 10.96 18.30
N THR A 32 -1.16 11.10 17.78
CA THR A 32 -2.36 10.76 18.54
C THR A 32 -2.46 9.27 18.82
N ALA A 33 -2.11 8.41 17.86
CA ALA A 33 -2.11 6.97 18.07
C ALA A 33 -1.07 6.53 19.12
N PHE A 34 0.13 7.10 19.08
CA PHE A 34 1.17 6.85 20.08
C PHE A 34 0.70 7.24 21.49
N PHE A 35 0.21 8.47 21.64
CA PHE A 35 -0.20 8.99 22.93
C PHE A 35 -1.41 8.24 23.51
N LEU A 36 -2.40 7.90 22.69
CA LEU A 36 -3.52 7.06 23.10
C LEU A 36 -3.05 5.68 23.55
N CYS A 37 -2.11 5.07 22.83
CA CYS A 37 -1.56 3.77 23.18
C CYS A 37 -0.86 3.82 24.55
N VAL A 38 -0.02 4.84 24.79
CA VAL A 38 0.68 5.05 26.08
C VAL A 38 -0.29 5.35 27.22
N LEU A 39 -1.32 6.18 27.00
CA LEU A 39 -2.30 6.52 28.04
C LEU A 39 -3.22 5.35 28.40
N LEU A 40 -3.68 4.59 27.40
CA LEU A 40 -4.61 3.48 27.60
C LEU A 40 -3.88 2.22 28.05
N GLY A 41 -2.60 2.07 27.69
CA GLY A 41 -1.76 0.91 27.97
C GLY A 41 -1.85 0.40 29.41
N PRO A 42 -1.52 1.21 30.44
CA PRO A 42 -1.54 0.75 31.83
C PRO A 42 -2.89 0.18 32.27
N LYS A 43 -4.00 0.80 31.85
CA LYS A 43 -5.36 0.36 32.18
C LYS A 43 -5.73 -0.94 31.46
N VAL A 44 -5.31 -1.09 30.21
CA VAL A 44 -5.54 -2.30 29.41
C VAL A 44 -4.70 -3.46 29.95
N ILE A 45 -3.41 -3.24 30.21
CA ILE A 45 -2.49 -4.22 30.79
C ILE A 45 -3.01 -4.71 32.15
N ALA A 46 -3.43 -3.79 33.03
CA ALA A 46 -4.00 -4.16 34.33
C ALA A 46 -5.25 -5.04 34.19
N ARG A 47 -6.17 -4.71 33.27
CA ARG A 47 -7.37 -5.52 33.00
C ARG A 47 -7.02 -6.90 32.43
N LEU A 48 -6.07 -6.98 31.51
CA LEU A 48 -5.63 -8.25 30.94
C LEU A 48 -4.95 -9.15 31.99
N ARG A 49 -4.12 -8.56 32.87
CA ARG A 49 -3.52 -9.26 34.01
C ARG A 49 -4.57 -9.80 34.98
N GLN A 50 -5.60 -9.01 35.30
CA GLN A 50 -6.69 -9.42 36.20
C GLN A 50 -7.50 -10.61 35.65
N GLN A 51 -7.65 -10.70 34.33
CA GLN A 51 -8.32 -11.83 33.68
C GLN A 51 -7.46 -13.11 33.63
N LYS A 52 -6.29 -13.14 34.29
CA LYS A 52 -5.30 -14.23 34.27
C LYS A 52 -4.92 -14.64 32.84
N ILE A 53 -4.81 -13.67 31.94
CA ILE A 53 -4.44 -13.85 30.51
C ILE A 53 -2.92 -14.09 30.37
N GLY A 54 -2.30 -14.85 31.28
CA GLY A 54 -0.90 -15.26 31.11
C GLY A 54 -0.83 -16.43 30.14
N GLN A 55 0.10 -16.41 29.19
CA GLN A 55 0.37 -17.58 28.36
C GLN A 55 0.86 -18.74 29.26
N TYR A 56 0.24 -19.91 29.13
CA TYR A 56 0.71 -21.14 29.78
C TYR A 56 1.93 -21.62 29.00
N ILE A 57 3.16 -21.33 29.40
CA ILE A 57 4.34 -21.72 28.60
C ILE A 57 4.42 -23.25 28.52
N ARG A 58 4.57 -23.77 27.30
CA ARG A 58 4.66 -25.21 27.00
C ARG A 58 5.95 -25.78 27.62
N GLN A 59 5.89 -26.99 28.16
CA GLN A 59 7.07 -27.82 28.36
C GLN A 59 7.50 -28.34 26.98
N ASP A 60 8.17 -27.53 26.19
CA ASP A 60 8.69 -27.96 24.89
C ASP A 60 9.89 -28.91 25.08
N HIS A 61 10.09 -29.82 24.11
CA HIS A 61 11.10 -30.90 24.09
C HIS A 61 12.57 -30.45 24.19
N VAL A 62 12.84 -29.16 24.34
CA VAL A 62 14.18 -28.59 24.45
C VAL A 62 14.30 -27.88 25.80
N GLU A 63 14.81 -28.59 26.81
CA GLU A 63 14.97 -28.09 28.18
C GLU A 63 15.68 -26.73 28.23
N ASN A 64 16.65 -26.51 27.34
CA ASN A 64 17.45 -25.28 27.29
C ASN A 64 16.63 -24.04 26.90
N LEU A 65 15.67 -24.13 25.98
CA LEU A 65 14.87 -22.96 25.59
C LEU A 65 13.85 -22.61 26.68
N HIS A 66 13.26 -23.63 27.31
CA HIS A 66 12.31 -23.43 28.39
C HIS A 66 12.95 -22.68 29.57
N GLN A 67 14.20 -22.99 29.92
CA GLN A 67 14.92 -22.26 30.98
C GLN A 67 15.11 -20.77 30.64
N ILE A 68 15.36 -20.43 29.37
CA ILE A 68 15.57 -19.05 28.90
C ILE A 68 14.27 -18.24 29.01
N HIS A 69 13.10 -18.85 28.74
CA HIS A 69 11.81 -18.14 28.75
C HIS A 69 11.01 -18.25 30.06
N LYS A 70 11.53 -18.93 31.09
CA LYS A 70 10.87 -19.04 32.42
C LYS A 70 10.55 -17.68 33.06
N GLY A 71 11.35 -16.64 32.79
CA GLY A 71 11.12 -15.28 33.31
C GLY A 71 9.92 -14.54 32.70
N LYS A 72 9.31 -15.08 31.63
CA LYS A 72 8.19 -14.47 30.90
C LYS A 72 6.81 -14.91 31.41
N ALA A 73 6.76 -15.73 32.46
CA ALA A 73 5.52 -16.22 33.04
C ALA A 73 4.73 -15.07 33.71
N GLY A 74 3.49 -14.85 33.27
CA GLY A 74 2.57 -13.86 33.84
C GLY A 74 2.35 -12.59 33.01
N THR A 75 3.10 -12.40 31.92
CA THR A 75 2.87 -11.31 30.96
C THR A 75 1.59 -11.56 30.15
N PRO A 76 0.63 -10.61 30.10
CA PRO A 76 -0.62 -10.79 29.37
C PRO A 76 -0.40 -10.82 27.85
N THR A 77 -1.18 -11.65 27.14
CA THR A 77 -1.31 -11.60 25.66
C THR A 77 -2.48 -10.72 25.20
N MET A 78 -2.66 -10.55 23.88
CA MET A 78 -3.66 -9.70 23.21
C MET A 78 -3.36 -8.20 23.14
N GLY A 79 -2.09 -7.80 23.22
CA GLY A 79 -1.65 -6.42 23.04
C GLY A 79 -2.03 -5.80 21.70
N GLY A 80 -2.29 -6.62 20.67
CA GLY A 80 -2.85 -6.16 19.41
C GLY A 80 -4.14 -5.34 19.54
N ILE A 81 -4.95 -5.57 20.57
CA ILE A 81 -6.16 -4.77 20.83
C ILE A 81 -5.80 -3.30 21.06
N LEU A 82 -4.70 -3.04 21.78
CA LEU A 82 -4.24 -1.68 22.07
C LEU A 82 -3.76 -0.98 20.80
N ILE A 83 -3.05 -1.70 19.93
CA ILE A 83 -2.62 -1.20 18.61
C ILE A 83 -3.85 -0.81 17.78
N LEU A 84 -4.80 -1.74 17.62
CA LEU A 84 -5.99 -1.54 16.80
C LEU A 84 -6.87 -0.41 17.33
N ALA A 85 -7.16 -0.38 18.64
CA ALA A 85 -7.99 0.66 19.23
C ALA A 85 -7.37 2.06 19.07
N SER A 86 -6.07 2.19 19.35
CA SER A 86 -5.35 3.47 19.24
C SER A 86 -5.28 3.95 17.79
N MET A 87 -5.02 3.04 16.85
CA MET A 87 -5.04 3.33 15.42
C MET A 87 -6.43 3.78 14.95
N LEU A 88 -7.51 3.06 15.31
CA LEU A 88 -8.87 3.39 14.88
C LEU A 88 -9.34 4.74 15.40
N ILE A 89 -9.12 5.02 16.69
CA ILE A 89 -9.48 6.32 17.29
C ILE A 89 -8.70 7.44 16.61
N SER A 90 -7.41 7.23 16.36
CA SER A 90 -6.56 8.19 15.64
C SER A 90 -7.07 8.44 14.22
N LEU A 91 -7.42 7.39 13.47
CA LEU A 91 -7.94 7.51 12.11
C LEU A 91 -9.33 8.13 12.06
N PHE A 92 -10.17 7.93 13.08
CA PHE A 92 -11.45 8.65 13.18
C PHE A 92 -11.24 10.17 13.18
N ILE A 93 -10.19 10.63 13.86
CA ILE A 93 -9.80 12.04 13.90
C ILE A 93 -9.19 12.46 12.55
N TRP A 94 -8.12 11.78 12.11
CA TRP A 94 -7.26 12.27 11.03
C TRP A 94 -7.55 11.71 9.64
N GLY A 95 -8.17 10.55 9.54
CA GLY A 95 -8.48 9.87 8.28
C GLY A 95 -9.65 10.51 7.52
N ARG A 96 -9.63 10.36 6.19
CA ARG A 96 -10.70 10.79 5.29
C ARG A 96 -11.47 9.58 4.79
N PHE A 97 -12.61 9.31 5.42
CA PHE A 97 -13.46 8.14 5.14
C PHE A 97 -14.25 8.23 3.82
N SER A 98 -14.11 9.31 3.04
CA SER A 98 -14.57 9.32 1.65
C SER A 98 -13.63 8.57 0.70
N ASN A 99 -12.40 8.25 1.13
CA ASN A 99 -11.44 7.51 0.33
C ASN A 99 -11.62 6.00 0.49
N ARG A 100 -11.79 5.29 -0.64
CA ARG A 100 -11.98 3.83 -0.64
C ARG A 100 -10.75 3.04 -0.18
N MET A 101 -9.53 3.49 -0.44
CA MET A 101 -8.32 2.78 -0.03
C MET A 101 -8.17 2.69 1.47
N LEU A 102 -8.52 3.77 2.19
CA LEU A 102 -8.55 3.76 3.65
C LEU A 102 -9.51 2.69 4.18
N TRP A 103 -10.71 2.58 3.60
CA TRP A 103 -11.68 1.54 3.97
C TRP A 103 -11.16 0.13 3.69
N ILE A 104 -10.58 -0.11 2.51
CA ILE A 104 -10.07 -1.43 2.15
C ILE A 104 -8.95 -1.84 3.12
N ALA A 105 -7.99 -0.94 3.38
CA ALA A 105 -6.91 -1.19 4.33
C ALA A 105 -7.45 -1.47 5.75
N LEU A 106 -8.41 -0.67 6.22
CA LEU A 106 -9.07 -0.88 7.51
C LEU A 106 -9.78 -2.23 7.58
N LEU A 107 -10.54 -2.61 6.54
CA LEU A 107 -11.25 -3.89 6.50
C LEU A 107 -10.28 -5.07 6.57
N VAL A 108 -9.17 -5.02 5.82
CA VAL A 108 -8.13 -6.07 5.87
C VAL A 108 -7.54 -6.18 7.28
N VAL A 109 -7.13 -5.06 7.88
CA VAL A 109 -6.54 -5.06 9.22
C VAL A 109 -7.53 -5.51 10.29
N LEU A 110 -8.77 -5.04 10.24
CA LEU A 110 -9.81 -5.41 11.20
C LEU A 110 -10.19 -6.88 11.08
N PHE A 111 -10.32 -7.41 9.87
CA PHE A 111 -10.66 -8.81 9.66
C PHE A 111 -9.52 -9.73 10.12
N MET A 112 -8.27 -9.40 9.76
CA MET A 112 -7.11 -10.14 10.21
C MET A 112 -6.90 -10.05 11.73
N GLY A 113 -7.12 -8.87 12.31
CA GLY A 113 -7.12 -8.66 13.75
C GLY A 113 -8.22 -9.44 14.45
N ALA A 114 -9.41 -9.55 13.86
CA ALA A 114 -10.50 -10.35 14.38
C ALA A 114 -10.19 -11.85 14.35
N VAL A 115 -9.60 -12.37 13.26
CA VAL A 115 -9.12 -13.77 13.19
C VAL A 115 -8.13 -14.04 14.32
N GLY A 116 -7.18 -13.13 14.53
CA GLY A 116 -6.19 -13.25 15.61
C GLY A 116 -6.80 -13.13 17.01
N PHE A 117 -7.76 -12.23 17.19
CA PHE A 117 -8.51 -12.06 18.44
C PHE A 117 -9.31 -13.30 18.80
N VAL A 118 -9.99 -13.91 17.84
CA VAL A 118 -10.72 -15.17 18.04
C VAL A 118 -9.75 -16.28 18.44
N ASP A 119 -8.58 -16.36 17.82
CA ASP A 119 -7.54 -17.33 18.19
C ASP A 119 -7.08 -17.14 19.64
N ASP A 120 -6.65 -15.92 19.99
CA ASP A 120 -6.17 -15.58 21.33
C ASP A 120 -7.26 -15.80 22.39
N TYR A 121 -8.50 -15.40 22.10
CA TYR A 121 -9.63 -15.57 23.00
C TYR A 121 -9.95 -17.05 23.26
N ILE A 122 -9.86 -17.91 22.23
CA ILE A 122 -10.04 -19.36 22.38
C ILE A 122 -8.92 -19.96 23.24
N LYS A 123 -7.66 -19.57 23.03
CA LYS A 123 -6.50 -20.00 23.85
C LYS A 123 -6.77 -19.70 25.34
N ILE A 124 -7.26 -18.50 25.62
CA ILE A 124 -7.59 -18.06 26.99
C ILE A 124 -8.76 -18.86 27.57
N LYS A 125 -9.88 -18.94 26.85
CA LYS A 125 -11.10 -19.61 27.33
C LYS A 125 -10.89 -21.09 27.63
N ARG A 126 -10.07 -21.77 26.82
CA ARG A 126 -9.77 -23.20 26.97
C ARG A 126 -8.68 -23.49 28.00
N LYS A 127 -7.94 -22.48 28.49
CA LYS A 127 -6.76 -22.63 29.36
C LYS A 127 -5.72 -23.61 28.79
N HIS A 128 -5.67 -23.70 27.47
CA HIS A 128 -4.73 -24.52 26.72
C HIS A 128 -4.17 -23.67 25.59
N ASN A 129 -2.92 -23.92 25.19
CA ASN A 129 -2.27 -23.19 24.10
C ASN A 129 -2.84 -23.50 22.70
N THR A 130 -3.84 -24.36 22.60
CA THR A 130 -4.49 -24.71 21.34
C THR A 130 -5.59 -23.71 21.02
N GLY A 131 -5.25 -22.76 20.14
CA GLY A 131 -6.18 -21.77 19.59
C GLY A 131 -7.12 -22.35 18.52
N LEU A 132 -7.39 -21.55 17.50
CA LEU A 132 -8.03 -22.01 16.26
C LEU A 132 -7.21 -23.15 15.65
N SER A 133 -7.92 -24.04 14.95
CA SER A 133 -7.22 -25.02 14.11
C SER A 133 -6.45 -24.25 13.03
N ALA A 134 -5.29 -24.79 12.63
CA ALA A 134 -4.51 -24.19 11.54
C ALA A 134 -5.40 -23.96 10.31
N ARG A 135 -6.28 -24.93 9.98
CA ARG A 135 -7.24 -24.81 8.88
C ARG A 135 -8.14 -23.58 9.02
N ALA A 136 -8.74 -23.35 10.19
CA ALA A 136 -9.63 -22.21 10.40
C ALA A 136 -8.89 -20.86 10.30
N LYS A 137 -7.66 -20.78 10.84
CA LYS A 137 -6.81 -19.58 10.73
C LYS A 137 -6.47 -19.29 9.26
N PHE A 138 -6.04 -20.31 8.50
CA PHE A 138 -5.81 -20.22 7.07
C PHE A 138 -7.07 -19.85 6.28
N THR A 139 -8.25 -20.39 6.63
CA THR A 139 -9.52 -20.02 5.97
C THR A 139 -9.79 -18.52 6.10
N GLY A 140 -9.60 -17.93 7.27
CA GLY A 140 -9.76 -16.48 7.46
C GLY A 140 -8.79 -15.65 6.59
N GLN A 141 -7.52 -16.06 6.55
CA GLN A 141 -6.50 -15.41 5.72
C GLN A 141 -6.81 -15.51 4.21
N ILE A 142 -7.18 -16.71 3.74
CA ILE A 142 -7.54 -16.98 2.35
C ILE A 142 -8.79 -16.19 1.97
N LEU A 143 -9.81 -16.16 2.83
CA LEU A 143 -11.02 -15.40 2.58
C LEU A 143 -10.73 -13.89 2.45
N THR A 144 -9.86 -13.36 3.31
CA THR A 144 -9.41 -11.96 3.23
C THR A 144 -8.75 -11.67 1.89
N GLY A 145 -7.78 -12.52 1.50
CA GLY A 145 -7.08 -12.37 0.23
C GLY A 145 -7.99 -12.56 -0.98
N LEU A 146 -8.97 -13.47 -0.91
CA LEU A 146 -9.94 -13.72 -1.97
C LEU A 146 -10.85 -12.51 -2.19
N LEU A 147 -11.45 -11.97 -1.11
CA LEU A 147 -12.32 -10.80 -1.18
C LEU A 147 -11.55 -9.56 -1.68
N LEU A 148 -10.34 -9.34 -1.17
CA LEU A 148 -9.47 -8.26 -1.63
C LEU A 148 -9.08 -8.45 -3.10
N GLY A 149 -8.70 -9.66 -3.51
CA GLY A 149 -8.30 -9.96 -4.88
C GLY A 149 -9.45 -9.76 -5.87
N ILE A 150 -10.65 -10.26 -5.56
CA ILE A 150 -11.86 -10.03 -6.36
C ILE A 150 -12.12 -8.53 -6.48
N TYR A 151 -12.03 -7.78 -5.36
CA TYR A 151 -12.20 -6.34 -5.39
C TYR A 151 -11.18 -5.66 -6.31
N LEU A 152 -9.88 -5.96 -6.18
CA LEU A 152 -8.82 -5.31 -6.94
C LEU A 152 -8.87 -5.61 -8.45
N VAL A 153 -9.36 -6.79 -8.84
CA VAL A 153 -9.59 -7.13 -10.25
C VAL A 153 -10.77 -6.34 -10.83
N ASN A 154 -11.86 -6.18 -10.08
CA ASN A 154 -13.07 -5.51 -10.57
C ASN A 154 -13.06 -3.99 -10.37
N SER A 155 -12.20 -3.46 -9.50
CA SER A 155 -12.14 -2.05 -9.12
C SER A 155 -10.69 -1.56 -9.18
N PRO A 156 -10.21 -1.15 -10.37
CA PRO A 156 -8.85 -0.66 -10.55
C PRO A 156 -8.51 0.47 -9.56
N ILE A 157 -7.43 0.26 -8.83
CA ILE A 157 -6.86 1.23 -7.87
C ILE A 157 -5.85 2.17 -8.53
N THR A 158 -5.20 1.68 -9.57
CA THR A 158 -4.44 2.48 -10.51
C THR A 158 -5.41 3.28 -11.34
N VAL A 159 -5.15 4.57 -11.48
CA VAL A 159 -5.68 5.23 -12.67
C VAL A 159 -4.97 4.53 -13.83
N GLY A 160 -5.67 4.19 -14.92
CA GLY A 160 -4.95 4.09 -16.20
C GLY A 160 -4.12 5.39 -16.35
N ALA A 161 -3.12 5.44 -17.24
CA ALA A 161 -2.54 6.74 -17.55
C ALA A 161 -3.65 7.57 -18.23
N SER A 162 -4.50 8.24 -17.43
CA SER A 162 -5.69 8.96 -17.84
C SER A 162 -5.34 10.42 -18.07
N PHE A 163 -4.30 10.93 -17.42
CA PHE A 163 -3.72 12.22 -17.74
C PHE A 163 -2.45 12.01 -18.57
N ILE A 164 -2.16 12.96 -19.43
CA ILE A 164 -0.96 13.05 -20.25
C ILE A 164 0.13 13.72 -19.43
N TYR A 165 1.23 13.02 -19.22
CA TYR A 165 2.44 13.52 -18.58
C TYR A 165 3.57 13.66 -19.60
N PRO A 166 4.66 14.39 -19.29
CA PRO A 166 5.77 14.58 -20.23
C PRO A 166 6.39 13.28 -20.76
N ARG A 167 6.40 12.21 -19.95
CA ARG A 167 6.93 10.88 -20.34
C ARG A 167 6.02 10.14 -21.32
N ASP A 168 4.74 10.53 -21.34
CA ASP A 168 3.77 9.91 -22.24
C ASP A 168 3.86 10.58 -23.62
N ILE A 169 4.73 11.58 -23.78
CA ILE A 169 5.07 12.18 -25.07
C ILE A 169 6.35 11.52 -25.58
N GLU A 170 6.22 10.75 -26.65
CA GLU A 170 7.35 10.05 -27.29
C GLU A 170 8.12 10.99 -28.23
N ASP A 171 7.39 11.90 -28.89
CA ASP A 171 7.92 12.87 -29.84
C ASP A 171 7.19 14.21 -29.66
N TRP A 172 7.89 15.20 -29.14
CA TRP A 172 7.35 16.54 -28.91
C TRP A 172 7.10 17.29 -30.22
N ASP A 173 7.99 17.15 -31.20
CA ASP A 173 7.89 17.85 -32.47
C ASP A 173 6.68 17.35 -33.26
N ALA A 174 6.45 16.03 -33.22
CA ALA A 174 5.27 15.41 -33.84
C ALA A 174 3.95 15.84 -33.15
N LEU A 175 3.94 15.96 -31.83
CA LEU A 175 2.77 16.42 -31.08
C LEU A 175 2.44 17.88 -31.39
N GLU A 176 3.45 18.74 -31.33
CA GLU A 176 3.33 20.19 -31.54
C GLU A 176 2.95 20.48 -32.99
N GLY A 177 3.67 19.89 -33.95
CA GLY A 177 3.34 19.98 -35.37
C GLY A 177 1.93 19.53 -35.66
N GLY A 178 1.49 18.40 -35.09
CA GLY A 178 0.14 17.90 -35.27
C GLY A 178 -0.95 18.78 -34.63
N LEU A 179 -0.67 19.46 -33.51
CA LEU A 179 -1.58 20.44 -32.91
C LEU A 179 -1.65 21.74 -33.73
N ILE A 180 -0.54 22.20 -34.30
CA ILE A 180 -0.49 23.37 -35.18
C ILE A 180 -1.22 23.07 -36.49
N GLU A 181 -1.01 21.89 -37.09
CA GLU A 181 -1.79 21.43 -38.25
C GLU A 181 -3.28 21.41 -37.96
N ALA A 182 -3.68 20.94 -36.77
CA ALA A 182 -5.07 20.94 -36.33
C ALA A 182 -5.70 22.34 -36.25
N SER A 183 -4.88 23.37 -36.04
CA SER A 183 -5.34 24.77 -36.02
C SER A 183 -5.70 25.31 -37.42
N GLN A 184 -5.10 24.72 -38.45
CA GLN A 184 -5.28 25.09 -39.86
C GLN A 184 -6.27 24.17 -40.58
N ASP A 185 -6.72 23.10 -39.91
CA ASP A 185 -7.64 22.14 -40.44
C ASP A 185 -9.07 22.69 -40.45
N GLU A 186 -9.51 23.16 -41.61
CA GLU A 186 -10.89 23.62 -41.85
C GLU A 186 -11.90 22.47 -41.97
N THR A 187 -11.43 21.22 -41.99
CA THR A 187 -12.30 20.05 -42.02
C THR A 187 -12.81 19.73 -40.60
N ARG A 188 -14.02 19.17 -40.50
CA ARG A 188 -14.52 18.63 -39.22
C ARG A 188 -13.80 17.32 -38.92
N SER A 189 -12.53 17.38 -38.53
CA SER A 189 -11.72 16.22 -38.14
C SER A 189 -11.64 16.08 -36.62
N ALA A 190 -11.21 14.90 -36.15
CA ALA A 190 -10.93 14.67 -34.72
C ALA A 190 -9.84 15.61 -34.17
N ARG A 191 -8.82 15.93 -35.00
CA ARG A 191 -7.73 16.87 -34.67
C ARG A 191 -8.27 18.29 -34.49
N ALA A 192 -9.04 18.78 -35.46
CA ALA A 192 -9.65 20.10 -35.38
C ALA A 192 -10.60 20.23 -34.18
N LYS A 193 -11.37 19.18 -33.88
CA LYS A 193 -12.24 19.13 -32.70
C LYS A 193 -11.45 19.23 -31.41
N LEU A 194 -10.36 18.47 -31.28
CA LEU A 194 -9.46 18.53 -30.13
C LEU A 194 -8.91 19.95 -29.95
N TRP A 195 -8.37 20.54 -31.02
CA TRP A 195 -7.82 21.90 -31.00
C TRP A 195 -8.83 22.95 -30.52
N ASN A 196 -10.08 22.87 -31.00
CA ASN A 196 -11.11 23.84 -30.62
C ASN A 196 -11.51 23.79 -29.14
N LEU A 197 -11.23 22.69 -28.45
CA LEU A 197 -11.45 22.53 -27.02
C LEU A 197 -10.26 23.01 -26.17
N PHE A 198 -9.09 23.29 -26.77
CA PHE A 198 -7.96 23.81 -26.02
C PHE A 198 -8.25 25.20 -25.43
N PRO A 199 -7.76 25.49 -24.21
CA PRO A 199 -7.81 26.82 -23.63
C PRO A 199 -7.20 27.87 -24.58
N GLU A 200 -7.80 29.05 -24.65
CA GLU A 200 -7.32 30.15 -25.52
C GLU A 200 -5.86 30.50 -25.26
N GLY A 201 -5.43 30.55 -23.99
CA GLY A 201 -4.05 30.81 -23.62
C GLY A 201 -3.06 29.78 -24.18
N THR A 202 -3.43 28.49 -24.18
CA THR A 202 -2.59 27.42 -24.73
C THR A 202 -2.53 27.49 -26.26
N ARG A 203 -3.66 27.79 -26.92
CA ARG A 203 -3.69 27.96 -28.38
C ARG A 203 -2.84 29.15 -28.84
N ALA A 204 -2.94 30.28 -28.15
CA ALA A 204 -2.14 31.46 -28.46
C ALA A 204 -0.63 31.20 -28.30
N LEU A 205 -0.23 30.45 -27.27
CA LEU A 205 1.15 30.04 -27.05
C LEU A 205 1.68 29.16 -28.18
N LEU A 206 0.96 28.09 -28.54
CA LEU A 206 1.36 27.17 -29.62
C LEU A 206 1.48 27.89 -30.98
N LEU A 207 0.59 28.85 -31.27
CA LEU A 207 0.66 29.65 -32.50
C LEU A 207 1.80 30.68 -32.49
N ALA A 208 2.12 31.25 -31.33
CA ALA A 208 3.23 32.19 -31.19
C ALA A 208 4.58 31.47 -31.36
N GLU A 209 4.69 30.25 -30.85
CA GLU A 209 5.92 29.44 -30.94
C GLU A 209 6.13 28.82 -32.32
N GLN A 210 5.13 28.73 -33.19
CA GLN A 210 5.35 28.42 -34.62
C GLN A 210 6.37 29.37 -35.29
N GLN A 211 6.58 30.57 -34.72
CA GLN A 211 7.53 31.57 -35.23
C GLN A 211 8.93 31.49 -34.59
N GLN A 212 9.14 30.64 -33.57
CA GLN A 212 10.42 30.41 -32.89
C GLN A 212 10.80 28.93 -32.99
N GLU A 213 12.04 28.64 -33.42
CA GLU A 213 12.49 27.27 -33.76
C GLU A 213 12.48 26.24 -32.60
N ASP A 214 12.21 26.63 -31.34
CA ASP A 214 12.20 25.67 -30.22
C ASP A 214 11.33 26.14 -29.03
N ILE A 215 10.53 25.23 -28.47
CA ILE A 215 9.65 25.47 -27.30
C ILE A 215 10.45 25.26 -26.01
N THR A 216 10.43 26.24 -25.11
CA THR A 216 11.06 26.08 -23.78
C THR A 216 10.33 25.05 -22.91
N GLU A 217 11.02 24.35 -22.01
CA GLU A 217 10.38 23.37 -21.09
C GLU A 217 9.19 23.96 -20.30
N GLU A 218 9.22 25.26 -20.00
CA GLU A 218 8.14 25.97 -19.32
C GLU A 218 6.84 25.98 -20.15
N ASN A 219 6.96 26.13 -21.47
CA ASN A 219 5.84 26.20 -22.40
C ASN A 219 5.24 24.81 -22.68
N ARG A 220 6.05 23.75 -22.73
CA ARG A 220 5.59 22.34 -22.79
C ARG A 220 4.66 21.97 -21.64
N SER A 221 4.90 22.52 -20.45
CA SER A 221 4.01 22.31 -19.29
C SER A 221 2.60 22.87 -19.53
N THR A 222 2.50 24.03 -20.19
CA THR A 222 1.23 24.68 -20.55
C THR A 222 0.48 23.89 -21.62
N VAL A 223 1.20 23.32 -22.59
CA VAL A 223 0.61 22.42 -23.60
C VAL A 223 0.00 21.18 -22.94
N LEU A 224 0.70 20.56 -22.00
CA LEU A 224 0.18 19.41 -21.24
C LEU A 224 -1.02 19.77 -20.36
N MET A 225 -1.02 20.94 -19.74
CA MET A 225 -2.19 21.44 -19.02
C MET A 225 -3.39 21.61 -19.95
N GLY A 226 -3.17 22.15 -21.16
CA GLY A 226 -4.17 22.24 -22.22
C GLY A 226 -4.74 20.88 -22.59
N LEU A 227 -3.89 19.91 -22.95
CA LEU A 227 -4.29 18.53 -23.25
C LEU A 227 -5.13 17.94 -22.11
N ASN A 228 -4.62 18.00 -20.88
CA ASN A 228 -5.30 17.45 -19.70
C ASN A 228 -6.62 18.15 -19.36
N SER A 229 -6.80 19.41 -19.74
CA SER A 229 -8.07 20.13 -19.59
C SER A 229 -9.14 19.57 -20.54
N VAL A 230 -8.76 19.30 -21.79
CA VAL A 230 -9.65 18.71 -22.80
C VAL A 230 -10.08 17.30 -22.41
N LEU A 231 -9.22 16.55 -21.70
CA LEU A 231 -9.59 15.21 -21.22
C LEU A 231 -10.81 15.21 -20.30
N ARG A 232 -11.14 16.31 -19.64
CA ARG A 232 -12.32 16.41 -18.78
C ARG A 232 -13.60 16.78 -19.54
N ASP A 233 -13.49 17.18 -20.81
CA ASP A 233 -14.61 17.68 -21.59
C ASP A 233 -15.45 16.54 -22.19
N LYS A 234 -16.73 16.46 -21.81
CA LYS A 234 -17.65 15.44 -22.31
C LYS A 234 -18.01 15.58 -23.79
N SER A 235 -17.68 16.71 -24.41
CA SER A 235 -17.99 17.01 -25.81
C SER A 235 -16.89 16.64 -26.80
N LEU A 236 -15.76 16.07 -26.33
CA LEU A 236 -14.65 15.69 -27.20
C LEU A 236 -15.07 14.64 -28.24
N TYR A 237 -15.79 13.60 -27.83
CA TYR A 237 -16.19 12.52 -28.73
C TYR A 237 -17.42 12.88 -29.55
N GLU A 238 -17.31 12.70 -30.87
CA GLU A 238 -18.42 12.68 -31.81
C GLU A 238 -18.27 11.46 -32.73
N ALA A 239 -19.32 10.63 -32.83
CA ALA A 239 -19.25 9.36 -33.58
C ALA A 239 -18.87 9.53 -35.06
N ALA A 240 -19.17 10.69 -35.65
CA ALA A 240 -18.82 10.99 -37.04
C ALA A 240 -17.31 11.25 -37.24
N LEU A 241 -16.58 11.60 -36.19
CA LEU A 241 -15.17 12.01 -36.25
C LEU A 241 -14.20 10.86 -35.97
N TRP A 242 -14.68 9.77 -35.37
CA TRP A 242 -13.86 8.62 -34.99
C TRP A 242 -14.41 7.32 -35.60
N PRO A 243 -13.74 6.73 -36.60
CA PRO A 243 -14.16 5.46 -37.19
C PRO A 243 -13.94 4.29 -36.23
N GLU A 244 -14.96 3.42 -36.07
CA GLU A 244 -14.94 2.28 -35.11
C GLU A 244 -13.78 1.30 -35.32
N ALA A 245 -13.25 1.20 -36.54
CA ALA A 245 -12.17 0.29 -36.90
C ALA A 245 -10.81 0.58 -36.21
N ALA A 246 -10.66 1.76 -35.57
CA ALA A 246 -9.43 2.18 -34.89
C ALA A 246 -9.49 2.05 -33.35
N PHE A 247 -10.59 1.52 -32.79
CA PHE A 247 -10.78 1.47 -31.34
C PHE A 247 -10.10 0.28 -30.69
N ASN A 248 -9.40 0.56 -29.59
CA ASN A 248 -9.01 -0.50 -28.67
C ASN A 248 -10.25 -1.02 -27.90
N PRO A 249 -10.21 -2.24 -27.34
CA PRO A 249 -11.38 -2.84 -26.68
C PRO A 249 -11.94 -2.03 -25.50
N GLU A 250 -11.09 -1.27 -24.79
CA GLU A 250 -11.51 -0.43 -23.66
C GLU A 250 -12.32 0.79 -24.13
N LEU A 251 -11.87 1.45 -25.19
CA LEU A 251 -12.58 2.58 -25.80
C LEU A 251 -13.96 2.14 -26.28
N THR A 252 -14.07 0.96 -26.90
CA THR A 252 -15.35 0.39 -27.33
C THR A 252 -16.29 0.13 -26.16
N ASP A 253 -15.82 -0.45 -25.04
CA ASP A 253 -16.64 -0.67 -23.84
C ASP A 253 -17.15 0.65 -23.25
N LEU A 254 -16.28 1.64 -23.09
CA LEU A 254 -16.64 2.95 -22.54
C LEU A 254 -17.66 3.68 -23.43
N LEU A 255 -17.53 3.57 -24.75
CA LEU A 255 -18.46 4.17 -25.70
C LEU A 255 -19.83 3.46 -25.69
N GLN A 256 -19.87 2.13 -25.57
CA GLN A 256 -21.12 1.37 -25.47
C GLN A 256 -21.95 1.71 -24.23
N ARG A 257 -21.28 2.05 -23.11
CA ARG A 257 -21.94 2.51 -21.87
C ARG A 257 -22.59 3.89 -22.02
N GLY A 258 -22.17 4.67 -23.01
CA GLY A 258 -22.69 6.00 -23.32
C GLY A 258 -22.08 7.11 -22.45
N ILE A 259 -21.57 8.17 -23.09
CA ILE A 259 -20.79 9.26 -22.46
C ILE A 259 -21.52 9.94 -21.29
N GLN A 260 -22.85 10.05 -21.37
CA GLN A 260 -23.64 10.67 -20.31
C GLN A 260 -23.68 9.85 -19.01
N SER A 261 -23.50 8.53 -19.09
CA SER A 261 -23.50 7.63 -17.92
C SER A 261 -22.12 7.56 -17.24
N LEU A 262 -21.06 7.99 -17.93
CA LEU A 262 -19.69 7.91 -17.43
C LEU A 262 -19.45 8.92 -16.30
N ASN A 263 -18.78 8.45 -15.25
CA ASN A 263 -18.26 9.32 -14.20
C ASN A 263 -17.03 10.11 -14.72
N GLU A 264 -16.57 11.10 -13.94
CA GLU A 264 -15.47 11.98 -14.35
C GLU A 264 -14.20 11.19 -14.72
N ARG A 265 -13.85 10.14 -13.98
CA ARG A 265 -12.65 9.33 -14.25
C ARG A 265 -12.77 8.55 -15.55
N GLU A 266 -13.94 8.00 -15.80
CA GLU A 266 -14.24 7.26 -17.04
C GLU A 266 -14.27 8.18 -18.25
N THR A 267 -14.77 9.42 -18.09
CA THR A 267 -14.71 10.45 -19.14
C THR A 267 -13.26 10.79 -19.48
N VAL A 268 -12.44 11.06 -18.46
CA VAL A 268 -11.00 11.34 -18.66
C VAL A 268 -10.29 10.15 -19.31
N ARG A 269 -10.63 8.92 -18.92
CA ARG A 269 -10.05 7.71 -19.53
C ARG A 269 -10.44 7.57 -21.01
N LEU A 270 -11.72 7.72 -21.33
CA LEU A 270 -12.23 7.68 -22.70
C LEU A 270 -11.52 8.73 -23.56
N ASN A 271 -11.48 9.97 -23.09
CA ASN A 271 -10.88 11.07 -23.83
C ASN A 271 -9.38 10.89 -24.01
N ARG A 272 -8.67 10.30 -23.04
CA ARG A 272 -7.26 9.98 -23.18
C ARG A 272 -7.01 8.98 -24.31
N LEU A 273 -7.83 7.93 -24.40
CA LEU A 273 -7.73 6.95 -25.50
C LEU A 273 -8.01 7.59 -26.86
N LEU A 274 -8.95 8.54 -26.91
CA LEU A 274 -9.20 9.32 -28.13
C LEU A 274 -8.01 10.20 -28.51
N VAL A 275 -7.37 10.86 -27.55
CA VAL A 275 -6.18 11.69 -27.81
C VAL A 275 -4.99 10.84 -28.29
N GLU A 276 -4.77 9.65 -27.69
CA GLU A 276 -3.77 8.69 -28.18
C GLU A 276 -4.04 8.26 -29.62
N SER A 277 -5.31 8.04 -29.98
CA SER A 277 -5.67 7.69 -31.36
C SER A 277 -5.44 8.82 -32.37
N ILE A 278 -5.43 10.08 -31.91
CA ILE A 278 -5.15 11.25 -32.75
C ILE A 278 -3.64 11.38 -33.04
N PHE A 279 -2.81 11.05 -32.05
CA PHE A 279 -1.36 11.22 -32.06
C PHE A 279 -0.62 9.92 -31.72
N PRO A 280 -0.76 8.85 -32.55
CA PRO A 280 -0.19 7.54 -32.23
C PRO A 280 1.35 7.52 -32.20
N ASP A 281 1.99 8.42 -32.96
CA ASP A 281 3.47 8.50 -33.04
C ASP A 281 4.07 9.53 -32.07
N ALA A 282 3.22 10.31 -31.39
CA ALA A 282 3.67 11.39 -30.51
C ALA A 282 3.29 11.14 -29.04
N ILE A 283 2.22 10.38 -28.78
CA ILE A 283 1.72 10.08 -27.44
C ILE A 283 1.74 8.57 -27.22
N ALA A 284 2.51 8.14 -26.23
CA ALA A 284 2.60 6.74 -25.80
C ALA A 284 1.21 6.17 -25.47
N ALA A 285 0.94 4.97 -25.97
CA ALA A 285 -0.28 4.24 -25.68
C ALA A 285 -0.39 3.93 -24.18
N SER A 286 -1.51 4.29 -23.57
CA SER A 286 -1.73 4.05 -22.14
C SER A 286 -2.20 2.63 -21.86
N MET A 287 -1.44 1.90 -21.04
CA MET A 287 -1.82 0.53 -20.68
C MET A 287 -3.06 0.48 -19.77
N THR A 288 -4.04 -0.29 -20.22
CA THR A 288 -5.39 -0.42 -19.65
C THR A 288 -5.42 -1.36 -18.41
N ASN A 289 -4.42 -2.24 -18.27
CA ASN A 289 -4.47 -3.39 -17.35
C ASN A 289 -3.37 -3.42 -16.27
N LEU A 290 -2.79 -2.28 -15.92
CA LEU A 290 -1.77 -2.20 -14.85
C LEU A 290 -2.29 -2.73 -13.49
N HIS A 291 -3.60 -2.70 -13.26
CA HIS A 291 -4.19 -3.13 -12.00
C HIS A 291 -3.95 -4.64 -11.72
N THR A 292 -3.98 -5.52 -12.73
CA THR A 292 -3.65 -6.95 -12.58
C THR A 292 -2.23 -7.33 -12.99
N SER A 293 -1.45 -6.36 -13.48
CA SER A 293 -0.06 -6.58 -13.84
C SER A 293 0.87 -6.31 -12.67
N LEU A 294 1.91 -7.12 -12.55
CA LEU A 294 2.98 -6.93 -11.57
C LEU A 294 4.14 -6.19 -12.23
N GLY A 295 4.47 -5.00 -11.74
CA GLY A 295 5.67 -4.30 -12.16
C GLY A 295 6.90 -4.92 -11.50
N ILE A 296 7.94 -5.24 -12.26
CA ILE A 296 9.18 -5.79 -11.70
C ILE A 296 10.02 -4.65 -11.09
N PRO A 297 10.49 -4.76 -9.83
CA PRO A 297 11.40 -3.76 -9.25
C PRO A 297 12.75 -3.77 -9.98
N GLY A 298 13.29 -2.59 -10.31
CA GLY A 298 14.58 -2.45 -10.98
C GLY A 298 14.59 -2.68 -12.50
N LEU A 299 13.44 -2.92 -13.13
CA LEU A 299 13.32 -3.02 -14.59
C LEU A 299 12.23 -2.06 -15.10
N LYS A 300 12.64 -1.13 -15.97
CA LYS A 300 11.75 -0.21 -16.68
C LYS A 300 10.76 -0.98 -17.53
N GLU A 301 9.48 -0.63 -17.41
CA GLU A 301 8.39 -1.07 -18.31
C GLU A 301 8.10 -2.57 -18.38
N VAL A 302 8.76 -3.39 -17.56
CA VAL A 302 8.45 -4.83 -17.49
C VAL A 302 7.29 -5.08 -16.54
N PHE A 303 6.13 -5.33 -17.13
CA PHE A 303 4.91 -5.72 -16.43
C PHE A 303 4.56 -7.17 -16.75
N PHE A 304 4.35 -7.96 -15.70
CA PHE A 304 3.87 -9.34 -15.84
C PHE A 304 2.34 -9.39 -15.65
N PRO A 305 1.54 -9.57 -16.72
CA PRO A 305 0.09 -9.58 -16.61
C PRO A 305 -0.39 -10.90 -16.01
N LEU A 306 -1.08 -10.84 -14.86
CA LEU A 306 -1.66 -12.02 -14.23
C LEU A 306 -3.14 -12.23 -14.59
N GLY A 307 -3.85 -11.18 -14.98
CA GLY A 307 -5.29 -11.23 -15.21
C GLY A 307 -6.02 -11.80 -13.97
N ILE A 308 -6.85 -12.83 -14.17
CA ILE A 308 -7.58 -13.48 -13.08
C ILE A 308 -6.66 -14.15 -12.04
N PHE A 309 -5.45 -14.56 -12.43
CA PHE A 309 -4.49 -15.16 -11.49
C PHE A 309 -3.96 -14.16 -10.45
N TYR A 310 -4.22 -12.87 -10.64
CA TYR A 310 -3.94 -11.84 -9.64
C TYR A 310 -4.66 -12.11 -8.32
N ILE A 311 -5.85 -12.72 -8.34
CA ILE A 311 -6.59 -13.12 -7.12
C ILE A 311 -5.77 -14.12 -6.30
N PHE A 312 -5.21 -15.15 -6.92
CA PHE A 312 -4.36 -16.13 -6.24
C PHE A 312 -3.09 -15.50 -5.70
N PHE A 313 -2.51 -14.55 -6.44
CA PHE A 313 -1.35 -13.80 -5.99
C PHE A 313 -1.66 -12.95 -4.75
N VAL A 314 -2.81 -12.26 -4.72
CA VAL A 314 -3.26 -11.49 -3.54
C VAL A 314 -3.45 -12.41 -2.33
N ILE A 315 -4.07 -13.59 -2.51
CA ILE A 315 -4.21 -14.61 -1.46
C ILE A 315 -2.83 -15.01 -0.94
N LEU A 316 -1.90 -15.33 -1.83
CA LEU A 316 -0.53 -15.70 -1.47
C LEU A 316 0.13 -14.60 -0.64
N VAL A 317 0.07 -13.34 -1.09
CA VAL A 317 0.67 -12.20 -0.39
C VAL A 317 0.11 -12.08 1.04
N ILE A 318 -1.21 -12.03 1.21
CA ILE A 318 -1.85 -11.87 2.53
C ILE A 318 -1.52 -13.05 3.46
N VAL A 319 -1.64 -14.29 2.97
CA VAL A 319 -1.35 -15.49 3.76
C VAL A 319 0.13 -15.53 4.15
N SER A 320 1.04 -15.27 3.22
CA SER A 320 2.48 -15.33 3.46
C SER A 320 2.92 -14.30 4.49
N ILE A 321 2.57 -13.02 4.31
CA ILE A 321 3.05 -11.97 5.21
C ILE A 321 2.44 -12.07 6.61
N THR A 322 1.16 -12.44 6.72
CA THR A 322 0.49 -12.57 8.03
C THR A 322 1.06 -13.71 8.85
N ASN A 323 1.38 -14.84 8.23
CA ASN A 323 2.07 -15.93 8.91
C ASN A 323 3.55 -15.60 9.19
N ALA A 324 4.24 -14.88 8.31
CA ALA A 324 5.62 -14.47 8.55
C ALA A 324 5.75 -13.55 9.78
N VAL A 325 4.84 -12.58 9.92
CA VAL A 325 4.78 -11.71 11.12
C VAL A 325 4.44 -12.53 12.36
N ASN A 326 3.46 -13.43 12.28
CA ASN A 326 3.07 -14.30 13.41
C ASN A 326 4.19 -15.24 13.86
N LEU A 327 4.98 -15.80 12.93
CA LEU A 327 6.15 -16.62 13.24
C LEU A 327 7.27 -15.81 13.92
N THR A 328 7.35 -14.51 13.66
CA THR A 328 8.40 -13.63 14.19
C THR A 328 8.06 -13.06 15.57
N ASP A 329 6.80 -13.18 16.02
CA ASP A 329 6.32 -12.73 17.34
C ASP A 329 6.71 -13.71 18.46
N GLY A 330 8.00 -14.04 18.55
CA GLY A 330 8.58 -14.98 19.53
C GLY A 330 9.48 -14.34 20.58
N LEU A 331 9.92 -13.10 20.36
CA LEU A 331 10.77 -12.33 21.28
C LEU A 331 10.20 -10.93 21.53
N ASP A 332 10.55 -10.37 22.69
CA ASP A 332 10.14 -9.06 23.17
C ASP A 332 10.58 -7.98 22.16
N GLY A 333 9.61 -7.21 21.64
CA GLY A 333 9.84 -6.14 20.67
C GLY A 333 10.20 -6.60 19.25
N LEU A 334 10.42 -7.90 19.00
CA LEU A 334 10.94 -8.36 17.70
C LEU A 334 9.99 -8.08 16.54
N ALA A 335 8.80 -8.70 16.55
CA ALA A 335 7.82 -8.51 15.49
C ALA A 335 7.34 -7.06 15.41
N GLY A 336 7.07 -6.42 16.55
CA GLY A 336 6.62 -5.03 16.61
C GLY A 336 7.58 -4.05 15.94
N GLY A 337 8.89 -4.14 16.23
CA GLY A 337 9.86 -3.24 15.62
C GLY A 337 10.09 -3.49 14.14
N ILE A 338 10.17 -4.76 13.71
CA ILE A 338 10.28 -5.09 12.28
C ILE A 338 9.03 -4.59 11.53
N SER A 339 7.83 -4.74 12.10
CA SER A 339 6.60 -4.23 11.50
C SER A 339 6.60 -2.71 11.35
N ILE A 340 7.04 -1.94 12.35
CA ILE A 340 7.12 -0.48 12.26
C ILE A 340 8.04 -0.05 11.12
N VAL A 341 9.19 -0.70 10.95
CA VAL A 341 10.11 -0.42 9.84
C VAL A 341 9.44 -0.68 8.49
N SER A 342 8.77 -1.82 8.31
CA SER A 342 8.05 -2.11 7.06
C SER A 342 6.89 -1.14 6.82
N ILE A 343 6.13 -0.79 7.85
CA ILE A 343 5.02 0.17 7.77
C ILE A 343 5.55 1.55 7.39
N LEU A 344 6.65 2.02 8.00
CA LEU A 344 7.27 3.30 7.66
C LEU A 344 7.68 3.35 6.18
N ALA A 345 8.36 2.30 5.70
CA ALA A 345 8.79 2.20 4.32
C ALA A 345 7.60 2.24 3.35
N PHE A 346 6.57 1.41 3.57
CA PHE A 346 5.39 1.40 2.72
C PHE A 346 4.52 2.67 2.85
N SER A 347 4.53 3.33 4.00
CA SER A 347 3.88 4.63 4.17
C SER A 347 4.58 5.69 3.32
N GLY A 348 5.91 5.69 3.31
CA GLY A 348 6.71 6.53 2.41
C GLY A 348 6.40 6.25 0.94
N VAL A 349 6.33 4.97 0.56
CA VAL A 349 5.90 4.55 -0.79
C VAL A 349 4.49 5.06 -1.10
N ALA A 350 3.53 4.92 -0.18
CA ALA A 350 2.17 5.42 -0.36
C ALA A 350 2.13 6.92 -0.63
N TYR A 351 2.95 7.70 0.08
CA TYR A 351 3.10 9.13 -0.17
C TYR A 351 3.66 9.41 -1.56
N ILE A 352 4.74 8.71 -1.95
CA ILE A 352 5.40 8.85 -3.26
C ILE A 352 4.45 8.51 -4.40
N VAL A 353 3.77 7.35 -4.36
CA VAL A 353 2.88 6.91 -5.45
C VAL A 353 1.58 7.73 -5.52
N SER A 354 1.21 8.43 -4.45
CA SER A 354 0.07 9.35 -4.44
C SER A 354 0.36 10.71 -5.06
N ARG A 355 1.63 10.98 -5.37
CA ARG A 355 2.10 12.24 -5.93
C ARG A 355 2.50 12.06 -7.39
N ALA A 356 1.88 12.84 -8.28
CA ALA A 356 2.11 12.71 -9.72
C ALA A 356 3.56 13.03 -10.11
N ASP A 357 4.16 14.05 -9.50
CA ASP A 357 5.56 14.46 -9.71
C ASP A 357 6.56 13.38 -9.30
N TRP A 358 6.39 12.79 -8.11
CA TRP A 358 7.31 11.76 -7.60
C TRP A 358 7.13 10.40 -8.27
N SER A 359 5.89 9.97 -8.47
CA SER A 359 5.60 8.74 -9.23
C SER A 359 6.13 8.84 -10.66
N HIS A 360 6.14 10.04 -11.25
CA HIS A 360 6.76 10.30 -12.52
C HIS A 360 8.28 10.20 -12.49
N TYR A 361 8.93 10.95 -11.60
CA TYR A 361 10.40 10.94 -11.48
C TYR A 361 10.99 9.55 -11.19
N LEU A 362 10.26 8.70 -10.46
CA LEU A 362 10.69 7.35 -10.08
C LEU A 362 10.11 6.24 -10.96
N PHE A 363 9.42 6.56 -12.06
CA PHE A 363 8.77 5.57 -12.94
C PHE A 363 7.87 4.58 -12.17
N LEU A 364 7.17 5.07 -11.15
CA LEU A 364 6.25 4.27 -10.35
C LEU A 364 4.82 4.43 -10.86
N THR A 365 4.03 3.37 -10.72
CA THR A 365 2.59 3.42 -10.99
C THR A 365 1.92 4.45 -10.07
N TYR A 366 1.26 5.43 -10.68
CA TYR A 366 0.57 6.50 -9.96
C TYR A 366 -0.75 5.99 -9.35
N VAL A 367 -0.91 6.23 -8.05
CA VAL A 367 -2.06 5.79 -7.25
C VAL A 367 -2.54 6.97 -6.39
N PRO A 368 -3.37 7.89 -6.92
CA PRO A 368 -3.73 9.15 -6.27
C PRO A 368 -4.40 8.95 -4.91
N GLU A 369 -5.19 7.89 -4.78
CA GLU A 369 -5.92 7.59 -3.56
C GLU A 369 -5.03 7.03 -2.44
N ALA A 370 -3.78 6.65 -2.75
CA ALA A 370 -2.83 6.14 -1.77
C ALA A 370 -2.37 7.19 -0.75
N SER A 371 -2.70 8.47 -0.97
CA SER A 371 -2.44 9.56 -0.02
C SER A 371 -3.05 9.31 1.35
N GLU A 372 -4.21 8.63 1.42
CA GLU A 372 -4.83 8.25 2.69
C GLU A 372 -4.18 7.01 3.32
N LEU A 373 -3.51 6.18 2.53
CA LEU A 373 -2.71 5.08 3.06
C LEU A 373 -1.48 5.58 3.80
N PHE A 374 -0.96 6.77 3.45
CA PHE A 374 0.10 7.42 4.21
C PHE A 374 -0.38 7.84 5.62
N VAL A 375 -1.61 8.36 5.73
CA VAL A 375 -2.21 8.71 7.04
C VAL A 375 -2.51 7.44 7.85
N PHE A 376 -3.06 6.41 7.21
CA PHE A 376 -3.26 5.08 7.78
C PHE A 376 -1.95 4.49 8.35
N GLY A 377 -0.89 4.52 7.55
CA GLY A 377 0.43 4.06 7.95
C GLY A 377 1.03 4.89 9.09
N GLY A 378 0.81 6.21 9.10
CA GLY A 378 1.15 7.07 10.23
C GLY A 378 0.46 6.65 11.53
N ALA A 379 -0.85 6.39 11.51
CA ALA A 379 -1.59 5.91 12.67
C ALA A 379 -1.05 4.56 13.19
N LEU A 380 -0.76 3.62 12.28
CA LEU A 380 -0.16 2.34 12.64
C LEU A 380 1.25 2.46 13.21
N LEU A 381 2.08 3.33 12.63
CA LEU A 381 3.42 3.63 13.13
C LEU A 381 3.35 4.16 14.57
N GLY A 382 2.49 5.14 14.81
CA GLY A 382 2.25 5.68 16.16
C GLY A 382 1.77 4.64 17.16
N ALA A 383 0.73 3.88 16.80
CA ALA A 383 0.18 2.82 17.64
C ALA A 383 1.23 1.73 17.93
N GLY A 384 2.01 1.33 16.92
CA GLY A 384 3.10 0.36 17.04
C GLY A 384 4.22 0.85 17.95
N MET A 385 4.67 2.10 17.80
CA MET A 385 5.66 2.71 18.69
C MET A 385 5.16 2.79 20.15
N GLY A 386 3.89 3.14 20.34
CA GLY A 386 3.27 3.17 21.66
C GLY A 386 3.12 1.77 22.26
N PHE A 387 2.92 0.74 21.43
CA PHE A 387 2.90 -0.64 21.89
C PHE A 387 4.29 -1.13 22.27
N LEU A 388 5.32 -0.81 21.47
CA LEU A 388 6.72 -1.11 21.80
C LEU A 388 7.16 -0.50 23.12
N TRP A 389 6.60 0.64 23.52
CA TRP A 389 6.85 1.23 24.84
C TRP A 389 6.64 0.22 25.99
N PHE A 390 5.67 -0.69 25.85
CA PHE A 390 5.36 -1.74 26.83
C PHE A 390 5.85 -3.13 26.43
N ASN A 391 6.21 -3.35 25.16
CA ASN A 391 6.59 -4.67 24.63
C ASN A 391 8.11 -4.84 24.49
N CYS A 392 8.89 -3.76 24.48
CA CYS A 392 10.35 -3.84 24.57
C CYS A 392 10.78 -4.60 25.84
N HIS A 393 11.90 -5.30 25.74
CA HIS A 393 12.37 -6.15 26.83
C HIS A 393 12.72 -5.36 28.10
N PRO A 394 12.28 -5.81 29.29
CA PRO A 394 11.37 -6.94 29.53
C PRO A 394 9.89 -6.60 29.22
N ALA A 395 9.21 -7.44 28.44
CA ALA A 395 7.85 -7.13 27.98
C ALA A 395 6.79 -7.15 29.11
N GLU A 396 5.98 -6.10 29.15
CA GLU A 396 4.81 -5.97 30.03
C GLU A 396 3.50 -6.49 29.41
N ILE A 397 3.48 -6.65 28.09
CA ILE A 397 2.38 -7.18 27.29
C ILE A 397 2.91 -7.83 26.00
N PHE A 398 2.32 -8.96 25.60
CA PHE A 398 2.59 -9.63 24.32
C PHE A 398 1.57 -9.26 23.26
N MET A 399 2.01 -9.20 22.01
CA MET A 399 1.21 -8.76 20.89
C MET A 399 0.05 -9.74 20.62
N GLY A 400 0.35 -11.04 20.64
CA GLY A 400 -0.62 -12.10 20.38
C GLY A 400 -0.95 -12.23 18.89
N ASP A 401 -1.78 -13.23 18.57
CA ASP A 401 -2.24 -13.45 17.20
C ASP A 401 -3.08 -12.26 16.70
N THR A 402 -3.80 -11.58 17.61
CA THR A 402 -4.55 -10.35 17.33
C THR A 402 -3.69 -9.29 16.65
N GLY A 403 -2.51 -9.00 17.21
CA GLY A 403 -1.65 -7.94 16.70
C GLY A 403 -0.80 -8.40 15.51
N SER A 404 -0.22 -9.61 15.58
CA SER A 404 0.66 -10.10 14.53
C SER A 404 -0.06 -10.32 13.20
N LEU A 405 -1.28 -10.88 13.23
CA LEU A 405 -2.10 -11.01 12.01
C LEU A 405 -2.57 -9.65 11.50
N ALA A 406 -2.98 -8.73 12.37
CA ALA A 406 -3.39 -7.38 11.98
C ALA A 406 -2.25 -6.60 11.32
N LEU A 407 -1.05 -6.60 11.89
CA LEU A 407 0.14 -5.93 11.34
C LEU A 407 0.59 -6.57 10.04
N GLY A 408 0.58 -7.90 9.93
CA GLY A 408 0.83 -8.58 8.67
C GLY A 408 -0.19 -8.21 7.60
N GLY A 409 -1.48 -8.16 7.96
CA GLY A 409 -2.55 -7.72 7.07
C GLY A 409 -2.37 -6.28 6.62
N ALA A 410 -1.92 -5.40 7.51
CA ALA A 410 -1.63 -4.00 7.20
C ALA A 410 -0.48 -3.87 6.19
N ILE A 411 0.64 -4.56 6.42
CA ILE A 411 1.80 -4.55 5.53
C ILE A 411 1.42 -5.11 4.15
N GLY A 412 0.68 -6.23 4.12
CA GLY A 412 0.18 -6.80 2.87
C GLY A 412 -0.78 -5.87 2.13
N ALA A 413 -1.72 -5.24 2.83
CA ALA A 413 -2.64 -4.26 2.26
C ALA A 413 -1.90 -3.05 1.70
N LEU A 414 -0.92 -2.50 2.43
CA LEU A 414 -0.10 -1.40 1.96
C LEU A 414 0.66 -1.78 0.67
N ALA A 415 1.30 -2.95 0.62
CA ALA A 415 2.03 -3.41 -0.56
C ALA A 415 1.11 -3.55 -1.80
N LEU A 416 -0.06 -4.16 -1.61
CA LEU A 416 -1.05 -4.38 -2.67
C LEU A 416 -1.70 -3.08 -3.15
N LEU A 417 -2.13 -2.23 -2.21
CA LEU A 417 -2.85 -0.99 -2.53
C LEU A 417 -1.95 0.12 -3.05
N THR A 418 -0.64 0.04 -2.84
CA THR A 418 0.35 0.95 -3.44
C THR A 418 0.93 0.43 -4.76
N LYS A 419 0.49 -0.76 -5.23
CA LYS A 419 1.04 -1.42 -6.44
C LYS A 419 2.55 -1.62 -6.39
N GLN A 420 3.08 -1.88 -5.20
CA GLN A 420 4.47 -2.25 -4.96
C GLN A 420 4.54 -3.64 -4.32
N GLU A 421 3.87 -4.61 -4.95
CA GLU A 421 3.71 -5.96 -4.42
C GLU A 421 5.04 -6.70 -4.36
N LEU A 422 5.83 -6.61 -5.44
CA LEU A 422 7.15 -7.26 -5.53
C LEU A 422 8.24 -6.52 -4.74
N LEU A 423 7.94 -5.36 -4.17
CA LEU A 423 8.81 -4.68 -3.22
C LEU A 423 8.70 -5.29 -1.81
N LEU A 424 7.60 -6.00 -1.51
CA LEU A 424 7.32 -6.60 -0.21
C LEU A 424 8.43 -7.54 0.29
N PRO A 425 9.00 -8.45 -0.53
CA PRO A 425 10.09 -9.30 -0.04
C PRO A 425 11.35 -8.53 0.36
N LEU A 426 11.56 -7.33 -0.18
CA LEU A 426 12.65 -6.44 0.22
C LEU A 426 12.27 -5.66 1.48
N VAL A 427 11.14 -4.95 1.48
CA VAL A 427 10.70 -4.12 2.62
C VAL A 427 10.48 -4.95 3.89
N SER A 428 9.98 -6.18 3.74
CA SER A 428 9.73 -7.14 4.81
C SER A 428 10.74 -8.28 4.81
N GLY A 429 11.96 -8.04 4.31
CA GLY A 429 12.99 -9.06 4.15
C GLY A 429 13.29 -9.85 5.44
N MET A 430 13.28 -9.20 6.60
CA MET A 430 13.47 -9.91 7.88
C MET A 430 12.34 -10.91 8.17
N PHE A 431 11.07 -10.55 7.91
CA PHE A 431 9.95 -11.50 8.02
C PHE A 431 10.06 -12.64 7.01
N VAL A 432 10.53 -12.34 5.79
CA VAL A 432 10.76 -13.37 4.76
C VAL A 432 11.85 -14.35 5.20
N LEU A 433 12.97 -13.87 5.75
CA LEU A 433 14.05 -14.72 6.26
C LEU A 433 13.57 -15.62 7.41
N GLU A 434 12.76 -15.09 8.32
CA GLU A 434 12.15 -15.86 9.41
C GLU A 434 11.25 -16.98 8.87
N ALA A 435 10.32 -16.64 7.97
CA ALA A 435 9.43 -17.62 7.37
C ALA A 435 10.18 -18.68 6.54
N LEU A 436 11.16 -18.26 5.73
CA LEU A 436 11.99 -19.16 4.93
C LEU A 436 12.79 -20.13 5.81
N SER A 437 13.27 -19.68 6.97
CA SER A 437 14.00 -20.57 7.88
C SER A 437 13.12 -21.73 8.38
N VAL A 438 11.84 -21.47 8.65
CA VAL A 438 10.87 -22.50 9.04
C VAL A 438 10.61 -23.44 7.87
N VAL A 439 10.40 -22.91 6.67
CA VAL A 439 10.18 -23.73 5.46
C VAL A 439 11.38 -24.65 5.20
N ILE A 440 12.60 -24.11 5.18
CA ILE A 440 13.85 -24.86 4.98
C ILE A 440 14.00 -25.93 6.06
N GLN A 441 13.78 -25.58 7.33
CA GLN A 441 13.89 -26.52 8.44
C GLN A 441 12.90 -27.68 8.32
N VAL A 442 11.63 -27.41 8.00
CA VAL A 442 10.60 -28.43 7.86
C VAL A 442 10.87 -29.33 6.67
N ILE A 443 11.27 -28.77 5.52
CA ILE A 443 11.62 -29.55 4.32
C ILE A 443 12.82 -30.45 4.60
N SER A 444 13.90 -29.90 5.18
CA SER A 444 15.11 -30.68 5.49
C SER A 444 14.82 -31.81 6.46
N PHE A 445 14.03 -31.56 7.52
CA PHE A 445 13.69 -32.60 8.49
C PHE A 445 12.80 -33.70 7.87
N LYS A 446 11.85 -33.34 7.00
CA LYS A 446 11.00 -34.33 6.31
C LYS A 446 11.75 -35.16 5.28
N LEU A 447 12.73 -34.59 4.58
CA LEU A 447 13.47 -35.28 3.50
C LEU A 447 14.69 -36.03 4.02
N THR A 448 15.39 -35.50 5.03
CA THR A 448 16.70 -36.01 5.47
C THR A 448 16.72 -36.48 6.93
N GLY A 449 15.68 -36.16 7.70
CA GLY A 449 15.65 -36.37 9.16
C GLY A 449 16.60 -35.44 9.95
N LYS A 450 17.35 -34.57 9.27
CA LYS A 450 18.33 -33.66 9.87
C LYS A 450 17.78 -32.25 9.95
N ARG A 451 18.23 -31.51 10.98
CA ARG A 451 17.93 -30.09 11.18
C ARG A 451 19.02 -29.23 10.52
N VAL A 452 18.64 -28.12 9.88
CA VAL A 452 19.58 -27.15 9.30
C VAL A 452 19.97 -26.11 10.35
N PHE A 453 18.96 -25.51 10.98
CA PHE A 453 19.12 -24.61 12.11
C PHE A 453 18.96 -25.37 13.43
N ARG A 454 19.59 -24.87 14.50
CA ARG A 454 19.41 -25.43 15.87
C ARG A 454 17.93 -25.49 16.25
N MET A 455 17.20 -24.44 15.88
CA MET A 455 15.75 -24.32 15.96
C MET A 455 15.27 -23.35 14.88
N ALA A 456 14.04 -23.50 14.41
CA ALA A 456 13.37 -22.51 13.58
C ALA A 456 12.16 -21.97 14.36
N PRO A 457 11.86 -20.65 14.28
CA PRO A 457 12.43 -19.64 13.38
C PRO A 457 13.87 -19.17 13.74
N LEU A 458 14.46 -18.27 12.94
CA LEU A 458 15.87 -17.84 13.06
C LEU A 458 16.21 -17.21 14.41
N HIS A 459 15.30 -16.43 15.00
CA HIS A 459 15.60 -15.80 16.28
C HIS A 459 15.93 -16.84 17.37
N HIS A 460 15.21 -17.96 17.44
CA HIS A 460 15.52 -19.06 18.36
C HIS A 460 16.83 -19.79 18.02
N HIS A 461 17.20 -19.86 16.74
CA HIS A 461 18.52 -20.35 16.37
C HIS A 461 19.62 -19.52 17.01
N PHE A 462 19.52 -18.18 16.96
CA PHE A 462 20.51 -17.28 17.56
C PHE A 462 20.50 -17.30 19.09
N GLU A 463 19.33 -17.42 19.74
CA GLU A 463 19.25 -17.65 21.19
C GLU A 463 20.01 -18.92 21.59
N LEU A 464 19.80 -20.03 20.88
CA LEU A 464 20.51 -21.30 21.12
C LEU A 464 21.99 -21.24 20.74
N CYS A 465 22.42 -20.25 19.95
CA CYS A 465 23.82 -19.93 19.70
C CYS A 465 24.45 -19.07 20.81
N GLY A 466 23.70 -18.73 21.86
CA GLY A 466 24.17 -17.97 23.02
C GLY A 466 23.99 -16.46 22.90
N TRP A 467 23.20 -15.97 21.93
CA TRP A 467 22.87 -14.54 21.86
C TRP A 467 21.78 -14.21 22.87
N VAL A 468 21.96 -13.13 23.61
CA VAL A 468 20.92 -12.57 24.49
C VAL A 468 19.76 -12.07 23.63
N GLU A 469 18.53 -12.27 24.09
CA GLU A 469 17.30 -11.88 23.41
C GLU A 469 17.32 -10.43 22.87
N THR A 470 17.69 -9.45 23.72
CA THR A 470 17.79 -8.04 23.32
C THR A 470 18.78 -7.81 22.17
N LYS A 471 19.89 -8.56 22.14
CA LYS A 471 20.87 -8.51 21.05
C LYS A 471 20.29 -9.09 19.76
N VAL A 472 19.49 -10.15 19.82
CA VAL A 472 18.78 -10.69 18.65
C VAL A 472 17.79 -9.65 18.11
N THR A 473 16.92 -9.12 18.97
CA THR A 473 15.91 -8.11 18.61
C THR A 473 16.55 -6.89 17.94
N MET A 474 17.55 -6.26 18.57
CA MET A 474 18.19 -5.07 18.02
C MET A 474 18.90 -5.33 16.69
N ARG A 475 19.55 -6.49 16.53
CA ARG A 475 20.21 -6.85 15.26
C ARG A 475 19.20 -7.08 14.13
N PHE A 476 18.07 -7.70 14.45
CA PHE A 476 17.02 -7.96 13.47
C PHE A 476 16.33 -6.66 13.04
N TRP A 477 16.19 -5.69 13.95
CA TRP A 477 15.75 -4.33 13.60
C TRP A 477 16.73 -3.62 12.67
N ILE A 478 18.04 -3.71 12.94
CA ILE A 478 19.08 -3.15 12.05
C ILE A 478 18.96 -3.78 10.66
N VAL A 479 18.85 -5.10 10.57
CA VAL A 479 18.70 -5.81 9.29
C VAL A 479 17.41 -5.41 8.58
N ALA A 480 16.29 -5.31 9.30
CA ALA A 480 15.02 -4.83 8.74
C ALA A 480 15.13 -3.40 8.19
N LEU A 481 15.84 -2.51 8.89
CA LEU A 481 16.08 -1.14 8.43
C LEU A 481 16.95 -1.13 7.16
N LEU A 482 17.99 -1.95 7.08
CA LEU A 482 18.82 -2.08 5.88
C LEU A 482 18.00 -2.59 4.69
N PHE A 483 17.13 -3.58 4.90
CA PHE A 483 16.19 -4.07 3.90
C PHE A 483 15.23 -2.98 3.41
N ALA A 484 14.66 -2.19 4.32
CA ALA A 484 13.83 -1.04 3.97
C ALA A 484 14.59 0.02 3.16
N LEU A 485 15.81 0.39 3.56
CA LEU A 485 16.64 1.35 2.82
C LEU A 485 17.04 0.82 1.44
N LEU A 486 17.41 -0.46 1.35
CA LEU A 486 17.71 -1.12 0.07
C LEU A 486 16.50 -1.08 -0.87
N SER A 487 15.30 -1.33 -0.33
CA SER A 487 14.06 -1.27 -1.11
C SER A 487 13.82 0.11 -1.73
N LEU A 488 14.13 1.20 -1.01
CA LEU A 488 14.04 2.57 -1.55
C LEU A 488 15.03 2.78 -2.70
N GLY A 489 16.23 2.20 -2.62
CA GLY A 489 17.21 2.20 -3.71
C GLY A 489 16.68 1.54 -4.98
N THR A 490 15.91 0.45 -4.84
CA THR A 490 15.30 -0.24 -5.99
C THR A 490 14.19 0.54 -6.68
N LEU A 491 13.60 1.55 -6.02
CA LEU A 491 12.58 2.42 -6.64
C LEU A 491 13.16 3.28 -7.76
N LYS A 492 14.43 3.69 -7.66
CA LYS A 492 15.09 4.54 -8.67
C LYS A 492 15.75 3.75 -9.80
N LEU A 493 16.09 2.48 -9.54
CA LEU A 493 16.61 1.57 -10.56
C LEU A 493 15.53 1.11 -11.55
N ARG A 494 14.30 1.56 -11.34
CA ARG A 494 13.13 1.15 -12.09
C ARG A 494 12.88 1.98 -13.33
#